data_AF-A0A8T6RKQ8-F1
#
_entry.id   AF-A0A8T6RKQ8-F1
#
_cell.length_a   1.000
_cell.length_b   1.000
_cell.length_c   1.000
_cell.angle_alpha   90.00
_cell.angle_beta   90.00
_cell.angle_gamma   90.00
#
_symmetry.space_group_name_H-M   'P 1'
#
loop_
_entity.id
_entity.type
_entity.pdbx_description
1 polymer ?
#
loop_
_entity_poly.entity_id
_entity_poly.type
_entity_poly.pdbx_seq_one_letter_code
_entity_poly.pdbx_strand_id
1 'polypeptide(L)'
;MAYKSDFFSIFVHIPIMSFELITAIILIILGTAIFIRWIDRRTRPTLYLSLALFSITIAVFIVFTGLFSWFLTWIISGMGAVYSPDLYVFSLPLGYSFVVGYDIFLLLFTIHIFSDKNEKKVIPVAIIGAILIILLFLPTNYWGTNESLGDPVSIRTLTLGLFLVYNMVIYIILTNYAFREAKHADKKVTRRAFQAIGIGQILNILIFIMFLGDAILLLLDPSSPGYSIFVYFAWTFALVATFLFYLGYILPNWFKKIIEKE
;
A
#
# COMPACT_ATOMS: atom_id res chain seq x y z
N MET A 1 18.01 -30.16 6.00
CA MET A 1 17.53 -29.00 5.21
C MET A 1 16.05 -28.91 5.44
N ALA A 2 15.60 -27.93 6.22
CA ALA A 2 14.18 -27.68 6.40
C ALA A 2 13.64 -27.12 5.07
N TYR A 3 12.76 -27.86 4.41
CA TYR A 3 12.06 -27.36 3.23
C TYR A 3 11.11 -26.26 3.70
N LYS A 4 11.44 -24.99 3.40
CA LYS A 4 10.54 -23.88 3.65
C LYS A 4 9.25 -24.08 2.85
N SER A 5 8.13 -23.89 3.53
CA SER A 5 6.76 -24.11 3.07
C SER A 5 6.25 -22.99 2.15
N ASP A 6 7.06 -22.59 1.17
CA ASP A 6 6.63 -21.72 0.07
C ASP A 6 5.96 -22.57 -1.01
N PHE A 7 4.86 -23.23 -0.63
CA PHE A 7 3.99 -23.92 -1.58
C PHE A 7 2.73 -23.12 -1.79
N PHE A 8 2.31 -23.05 -3.04
CA PHE A 8 1.01 -22.50 -3.36
C PHE A 8 -0.08 -23.28 -2.61
N SER A 9 -0.89 -22.55 -1.85
CA SER A 9 -2.04 -23.05 -1.11
C SER A 9 -3.28 -22.29 -1.53
N ILE A 10 -4.26 -23.00 -2.06
CA ILE A 10 -5.55 -22.46 -2.51
C ILE A 10 -6.21 -21.61 -1.41
N PHE A 11 -6.23 -22.14 -0.17
CA PHE A 11 -6.90 -21.51 0.96
C PHE A 11 -6.18 -20.25 1.46
N VAL A 12 -4.93 -20.04 1.05
CA VAL A 12 -4.14 -18.88 1.45
C VAL A 12 -4.07 -17.84 0.34
N HIS A 13 -3.66 -18.27 -0.85
CA HIS A 13 -3.28 -17.35 -1.91
C HIS A 13 -4.50 -16.83 -2.68
N ILE A 14 -5.56 -17.64 -2.87
CA ILE A 14 -6.75 -17.18 -3.60
C ILE A 14 -7.47 -16.05 -2.86
N PRO A 15 -7.72 -16.11 -1.54
CA PRO A 15 -8.29 -14.98 -0.82
C PRO A 15 -7.46 -13.71 -0.95
N ILE A 16 -6.13 -13.81 -0.84
CA ILE A 16 -5.21 -12.67 -0.95
C ILE A 16 -5.26 -12.05 -2.35
N MET A 17 -5.14 -12.88 -3.40
CA MET A 17 -5.29 -12.42 -4.78
C MET A 17 -6.65 -11.74 -5.02
N SER A 18 -7.71 -12.25 -4.39
CA SER A 18 -9.05 -11.64 -4.49
C SER A 18 -9.08 -10.26 -3.82
N PHE A 19 -8.49 -10.12 -2.63
CA PHE A 19 -8.35 -8.83 -1.96
C PHE A 19 -7.56 -7.83 -2.79
N GLU A 20 -6.42 -8.25 -3.35
CA GLU A 20 -5.57 -7.44 -4.20
C GLU A 20 -6.32 -6.96 -5.45
N LEU A 21 -6.97 -7.87 -6.16
CA LEU A 21 -7.70 -7.55 -7.38
C LEU A 21 -8.88 -6.60 -7.10
N ILE A 22 -9.67 -6.86 -6.06
CA ILE A 22 -10.77 -5.96 -5.66
C ILE A 22 -10.23 -4.58 -5.30
N THR A 23 -9.14 -4.52 -4.52
CA THR A 23 -8.50 -3.26 -4.12
C THR A 23 -8.01 -2.50 -5.35
N ALA A 24 -7.33 -3.16 -6.28
CA ALA A 24 -6.86 -2.56 -7.53
C ALA A 24 -8.01 -2.01 -8.39
N ILE A 25 -9.13 -2.75 -8.51
CA ILE A 25 -10.33 -2.32 -9.25
C ILE A 25 -10.95 -1.07 -8.61
N ILE A 26 -11.05 -1.03 -7.27
CA ILE A 26 -11.61 0.15 -6.60
C ILE A 26 -10.67 1.35 -6.77
N LEU A 27 -9.36 1.15 -6.60
CA LEU A 27 -8.36 2.21 -6.74
C LEU A 27 -8.27 2.76 -8.17
N ILE A 28 -8.38 1.93 -9.21
CA ILE A 28 -8.38 2.42 -10.60
C ILE A 28 -9.63 3.24 -10.89
N ILE A 29 -10.80 2.84 -10.38
CA ILE A 29 -12.04 3.62 -10.51
C ILE A 29 -11.86 4.97 -9.81
N LEU A 30 -11.31 4.97 -8.59
CA LEU A 30 -11.07 6.16 -7.80
C LEU A 30 -10.06 7.11 -8.47
N GLY A 31 -8.92 6.58 -8.90
CA GLY A 31 -7.86 7.29 -9.60
C GLY A 31 -8.37 7.92 -10.89
N THR A 32 -9.15 7.17 -11.68
CA THR A 32 -9.78 7.67 -12.92
C THR A 32 -10.78 8.79 -12.63
N ALA A 33 -11.62 8.65 -11.60
CA ALA A 33 -12.59 9.68 -11.25
C ALA A 33 -11.91 10.99 -10.80
N ILE A 34 -10.80 10.92 -10.06
CA ILE A 34 -10.00 12.09 -9.69
C ILE A 34 -9.25 12.65 -10.90
N PHE A 35 -8.76 11.80 -11.80
CA PHE A 35 -8.07 12.22 -13.02
C PHE A 35 -8.99 13.02 -13.96
N ILE A 36 -10.22 12.57 -14.18
CA ILE A 36 -11.23 13.29 -14.95
C ILE A 36 -11.46 14.68 -14.35
N ARG A 37 -11.61 14.77 -13.01
CA ARG A 37 -11.73 16.07 -12.32
C ARG A 37 -10.49 16.95 -12.50
N TRP A 38 -9.30 16.37 -12.62
CA TRP A 38 -8.09 17.11 -12.93
C TRP A 38 -8.09 17.63 -14.38
N ILE A 39 -8.54 16.85 -15.35
CA ILE A 39 -8.68 17.31 -16.74
C ILE A 39 -9.56 18.57 -16.79
N ASP A 40 -10.68 18.55 -16.07
CA ASP A 40 -11.64 19.66 -16.03
C ASP A 40 -11.07 20.91 -15.32
N ARG A 41 -10.42 20.73 -14.17
CA ARG A 41 -10.03 21.84 -13.29
C ARG A 41 -8.59 22.32 -13.48
N ARG A 42 -7.73 21.46 -14.03
CA ARG A 42 -6.28 21.66 -14.22
C ARG A 42 -5.50 22.12 -12.98
N THR A 43 -5.99 21.78 -11.80
CA THR A 43 -5.33 22.13 -10.53
C THR A 43 -4.25 21.11 -10.15
N ARG A 44 -3.05 21.57 -9.80
CA ARG A 44 -1.93 20.70 -9.37
C ARG A 44 -2.26 19.71 -8.23
N PRO A 45 -2.98 20.09 -7.16
CA PRO A 45 -3.29 19.14 -6.08
C PRO A 45 -4.09 17.93 -6.58
N THR A 46 -5.09 18.16 -7.43
CA THR A 46 -5.90 17.07 -8.01
C THR A 46 -5.04 16.16 -8.90
N LEU A 47 -4.04 16.71 -9.61
CA LEU A 47 -3.06 15.89 -10.35
C LEU A 47 -2.25 15.02 -9.40
N TYR A 48 -1.65 15.60 -8.36
CA TYR A 48 -0.83 14.83 -7.41
C TYR A 48 -1.64 13.73 -6.73
N LEU A 49 -2.88 14.02 -6.32
CA LEU A 49 -3.75 12.98 -5.76
C LEU A 49 -4.07 11.88 -6.78
N SER A 50 -4.34 12.24 -8.04
CA SER A 50 -4.54 11.24 -9.10
C SER A 50 -3.31 10.37 -9.34
N LEU A 51 -2.12 10.98 -9.41
CA LEU A 51 -0.86 10.28 -9.59
C LEU A 51 -0.56 9.37 -8.39
N ALA A 52 -0.83 9.82 -7.17
CA ALA A 52 -0.74 8.98 -5.99
C ALA A 52 -1.64 7.75 -6.14
N LEU A 53 -2.94 7.94 -6.43
CA LEU A 53 -3.90 6.85 -6.59
C LEU A 53 -3.51 5.86 -7.70
N PHE A 54 -3.00 6.34 -8.84
CA PHE A 54 -2.49 5.45 -9.88
C PHE A 54 -1.21 4.73 -9.45
N SER A 55 -0.30 5.38 -8.73
CA SER A 55 0.92 4.75 -8.23
C SER A 55 0.59 3.58 -7.29
N ILE A 56 -0.32 3.79 -6.33
CA ILE A 56 -0.74 2.69 -5.43
C ILE A 56 -1.56 1.63 -6.17
N THR A 57 -2.35 2.01 -7.19
CA THR A 57 -3.05 1.02 -8.06
C THR A 57 -2.04 0.13 -8.75
N ILE A 58 -0.98 0.70 -9.34
CA ILE A 58 0.09 -0.04 -10.01
C ILE A 58 0.82 -0.93 -9.00
N ALA A 59 1.11 -0.43 -7.78
CA ALA A 59 1.71 -1.23 -6.72
C ALA A 59 0.89 -2.50 -6.41
N VAL A 60 -0.41 -2.34 -6.15
CA VAL A 60 -1.31 -3.47 -5.84
C VAL A 60 -1.44 -4.41 -7.04
N PHE A 61 -1.54 -3.87 -8.25
CA PHE A 61 -1.65 -4.69 -9.46
C PHE A 61 -0.37 -5.50 -9.71
N ILE A 62 0.82 -4.94 -9.46
CA ILE A 62 2.09 -5.66 -9.58
C ILE A 62 2.16 -6.82 -8.60
N VAL A 63 1.80 -6.59 -7.33
CA VAL A 63 1.76 -7.66 -6.32
C VAL A 63 0.77 -8.76 -6.73
N PHE A 64 -0.42 -8.38 -7.21
CA PHE A 64 -1.40 -9.31 -7.78
C PHE A 64 -0.81 -10.13 -8.93
N THR A 65 -0.13 -9.50 -9.89
CA THR A 65 0.46 -10.23 -11.02
C THR A 65 1.53 -11.21 -10.58
N GLY A 66 2.29 -10.90 -9.53
CA GLY A 66 3.24 -11.83 -8.92
C GLY A 66 2.55 -13.06 -8.35
N LEU A 67 1.55 -12.88 -7.50
CA LEU A 67 0.77 -14.00 -6.93
C LEU A 67 0.01 -14.80 -8.00
N PHE A 68 -0.58 -14.11 -8.97
CA PHE A 68 -1.29 -14.74 -10.08
C PHE A 68 -0.33 -15.57 -10.95
N SER A 69 0.90 -15.11 -11.15
CA SER A 69 1.92 -15.90 -11.85
C SER A 69 2.24 -17.20 -11.12
N TRP A 70 2.33 -17.16 -9.78
CA TRP A 70 2.55 -18.35 -8.96
C TRP A 70 1.38 -19.33 -9.08
N PHE A 71 0.14 -18.82 -9.07
CA PHE A 71 -1.06 -19.62 -9.32
C PHE A 71 -1.04 -20.29 -10.70
N LEU A 72 -0.65 -19.57 -11.76
CA LEU A 72 -0.53 -20.14 -13.10
C LEU A 72 0.54 -21.22 -13.17
N THR A 73 1.72 -20.99 -12.59
CA THR A 73 2.77 -22.01 -12.50
C THR A 73 2.27 -23.24 -11.76
N TRP A 74 1.55 -23.06 -10.64
CA TRP A 74 0.95 -24.16 -9.88
C TRP A 74 -0.02 -25.01 -10.73
N ILE A 75 -0.89 -24.37 -11.53
CA ILE A 75 -1.76 -25.10 -12.48
C ILE A 75 -0.94 -25.85 -13.53
N ILE A 76 0.01 -25.18 -14.17
CA ILE A 76 0.81 -25.75 -15.28
C ILE A 76 1.63 -26.95 -14.81
N SER A 77 2.13 -26.93 -13.58
CA SER A 77 2.85 -28.05 -12.95
C SER A 77 1.92 -29.16 -12.43
N GLY A 78 0.66 -29.21 -12.87
CA GLY A 78 -0.28 -30.27 -12.50
C GLY A 78 -0.74 -30.20 -11.04
N MET A 79 -0.82 -28.99 -10.47
CA MET A 79 -1.22 -28.74 -9.08
C MET A 79 -0.31 -29.41 -8.04
N GLY A 80 0.94 -29.68 -8.42
CA GLY A 80 1.98 -30.20 -7.53
C GLY A 80 2.61 -29.12 -6.64
N ALA A 81 3.65 -29.52 -5.91
CA ALA A 81 4.45 -28.62 -5.09
C ALA A 81 5.24 -27.64 -5.97
N VAL A 82 4.80 -26.39 -6.03
CA VAL A 82 5.43 -25.32 -6.82
C VAL A 82 5.93 -24.21 -5.90
N TYR A 83 7.24 -23.96 -5.95
CA TYR A 83 7.90 -22.85 -5.28
C TYR A 83 7.57 -21.51 -5.94
N SER A 84 7.74 -20.43 -5.19
CA SER A 84 7.52 -19.07 -5.68
C SER A 84 8.33 -18.78 -6.95
N PRO A 85 7.71 -18.37 -8.08
CA PRO A 85 8.43 -18.05 -9.31
C PRO A 85 9.19 -16.72 -9.17
N ASP A 86 10.23 -16.53 -9.98
CA ASP A 86 11.06 -15.30 -9.98
C ASP A 86 10.22 -14.02 -10.16
N LEU A 87 9.14 -14.10 -10.96
CA LEU A 87 8.23 -12.97 -11.17
C LEU A 87 7.54 -12.54 -9.88
N TYR A 88 7.15 -13.48 -9.02
CA TYR A 88 6.59 -13.19 -7.70
C TYR A 88 7.64 -12.50 -6.82
N VAL A 89 8.87 -13.04 -6.78
CA VAL A 89 9.98 -12.49 -5.99
C VAL A 89 10.28 -11.05 -6.40
N PHE A 90 10.24 -10.74 -7.70
CA PHE A 90 10.48 -9.40 -8.22
C PHE A 90 9.28 -8.45 -8.04
N SER A 91 8.05 -8.98 -8.02
CA SER A 91 6.84 -8.15 -7.90
C SER A 91 6.75 -7.40 -6.57
N LEU A 92 7.23 -7.99 -5.47
CA LEU A 92 7.17 -7.37 -4.15
C LEU A 92 8.02 -6.08 -4.06
N PRO A 93 9.34 -6.09 -4.30
CA PRO A 93 10.15 -4.87 -4.26
C PRO A 93 9.72 -3.84 -5.30
N LEU A 94 9.23 -4.30 -6.46
CA LEU A 94 8.66 -3.40 -7.46
C LEU A 94 7.37 -2.73 -6.96
N GLY A 95 6.46 -3.49 -6.33
CA GLY A 95 5.25 -2.96 -5.70
C GLY A 95 5.57 -1.92 -4.63
N TYR A 96 6.50 -2.21 -3.73
CA TYR A 96 6.97 -1.25 -2.71
C TYR A 96 7.60 0.01 -3.32
N SER A 97 8.25 -0.10 -4.48
CA SER A 97 8.79 1.08 -5.17
C SER A 97 7.68 2.03 -5.65
N PHE A 98 6.54 1.50 -6.08
CA PHE A 98 5.37 2.30 -6.43
C PHE A 98 4.64 2.86 -5.19
N VAL A 99 4.79 2.25 -4.01
CA VAL A 99 4.35 2.86 -2.74
C VAL A 99 5.17 4.12 -2.43
N VAL A 100 6.49 4.12 -2.66
CA VAL A 100 7.30 5.35 -2.53
C VAL A 100 6.79 6.45 -3.46
N GLY A 101 6.43 6.09 -4.70
CA GLY A 101 5.79 7.02 -5.64
C GLY A 101 4.46 7.57 -5.10
N TYR A 102 3.61 6.70 -4.56
CA TYR A 102 2.37 7.09 -3.89
C TYR A 102 2.62 8.10 -2.77
N ASP A 103 3.56 7.82 -1.87
CA ASP A 103 3.88 8.66 -0.72
C ASP A 103 4.39 10.04 -1.13
N ILE A 104 5.28 10.11 -2.12
CA ILE A 104 5.81 11.37 -2.68
C ILE A 104 4.66 12.22 -3.22
N PHE A 105 3.79 11.65 -4.06
CA PHE A 105 2.68 12.39 -4.65
C PHE A 105 1.64 12.79 -3.61
N LEU A 106 1.39 11.94 -2.61
CA LEU A 106 0.44 12.23 -1.55
C LEU A 106 0.96 13.35 -0.62
N LEU A 107 2.27 13.40 -0.38
CA LEU A 107 2.90 14.49 0.35
C LEU A 107 2.88 15.80 -0.45
N LEU A 108 3.13 15.76 -1.76
CA LEU A 108 2.98 16.92 -2.65
C LEU A 108 1.55 17.46 -2.63
N PHE A 109 0.55 16.58 -2.71
CA PHE A 109 -0.87 16.94 -2.55
C PHE A 109 -1.11 17.64 -1.21
N THR A 110 -0.60 17.06 -0.13
CA THR A 110 -0.77 17.56 1.24
C THR A 110 -0.14 18.94 1.43
N ILE A 111 1.10 19.14 0.97
CA ILE A 111 1.80 20.43 1.04
C ILE A 111 1.04 21.51 0.29
N HIS A 112 0.47 21.18 -0.87
CA HIS A 112 -0.28 22.13 -1.68
C HIS A 112 -1.61 22.55 -1.09
N ILE A 113 -2.32 21.62 -0.44
CA ILE A 113 -3.63 21.91 0.16
C ILE A 113 -3.49 22.52 1.56
N PHE A 114 -2.55 22.03 2.37
CA PHE A 114 -2.54 22.28 3.83
C PHE A 114 -1.32 23.04 4.36
N SER A 115 -0.36 23.38 3.49
CA SER A 115 0.90 24.04 3.89
C SER A 115 1.23 25.24 3.00
N ASP A 116 2.46 25.73 3.10
CA ASP A 116 3.01 26.89 2.38
C ASP A 116 3.26 26.65 0.88
N LYS A 117 2.81 25.51 0.33
CA LYS A 117 2.99 25.11 -1.07
C LYS A 117 4.46 24.98 -1.50
N ASN A 118 5.41 24.91 -0.56
CA ASN A 118 6.82 24.71 -0.86
C ASN A 118 7.10 23.23 -1.18
N GLU A 119 6.95 22.85 -2.46
CA GLU A 119 7.16 21.50 -2.96
C GLU A 119 8.57 20.93 -2.66
N LYS A 120 9.57 21.80 -2.43
CA LYS A 120 10.95 21.37 -2.12
C LYS A 120 11.05 20.59 -0.81
N LYS A 121 10.06 20.69 0.09
CA LYS A 121 10.00 19.90 1.33
C LYS A 121 9.86 18.38 1.08
N VAL A 122 9.50 17.97 -0.14
CA VAL A 122 9.41 16.55 -0.52
C VAL A 122 10.79 15.96 -0.89
N ILE A 123 11.78 16.80 -1.22
CA ILE A 123 13.10 16.32 -1.67
C ILE A 123 13.76 15.35 -0.68
N PRO A 124 13.83 15.63 0.64
CA PRO A 124 14.42 14.67 1.59
C PRO A 124 13.67 13.33 1.61
N VAL A 125 12.34 13.37 1.53
CA VAL A 125 11.48 12.17 1.49
C VAL A 125 11.71 11.36 0.22
N ALA A 126 11.89 12.03 -0.92
CA ALA A 126 12.19 11.38 -2.19
C ALA A 126 13.59 10.73 -2.19
N ILE A 127 14.60 11.40 -1.59
CA ILE A 127 15.96 10.84 -1.46
C ILE A 127 15.94 9.59 -0.58
N ILE A 128 15.31 9.66 0.60
CA ILE A 128 15.18 8.50 1.50
C ILE A 128 14.42 7.36 0.80
N GLY A 129 13.32 7.68 0.11
CA GLY A 129 12.55 6.72 -0.67
C GLY A 129 13.39 6.04 -1.76
N ALA A 130 14.22 6.80 -2.49
CA ALA A 130 15.12 6.24 -3.51
C ALA A 130 16.17 5.30 -2.90
N ILE A 131 16.73 5.64 -1.73
CA ILE A 131 17.64 4.75 -1.00
C ILE A 131 16.91 3.46 -0.61
N LEU A 132 15.67 3.55 -0.09
CA LEU A 132 14.87 2.38 0.25
C LEU A 132 14.56 1.50 -0.96
N ILE A 133 14.26 2.09 -2.13
CA ILE A 133 14.10 1.34 -3.39
C ILE A 133 15.35 0.53 -3.69
N ILE A 134 16.54 1.14 -3.61
CA ILE A 134 17.80 0.41 -3.85
C ILE A 134 17.96 -0.74 -2.84
N LEU A 135 17.68 -0.50 -1.56
CA LEU A 135 17.74 -1.54 -0.52
C LEU A 135 16.75 -2.68 -0.79
N LEU A 136 15.55 -2.36 -1.30
CA LEU A 136 14.51 -3.34 -1.61
C LEU A 136 14.93 -4.33 -2.70
N PHE A 137 15.74 -3.88 -3.67
CA PHE A 137 16.27 -4.69 -4.77
C PHE A 137 17.61 -5.36 -4.49
N LEU A 138 18.19 -5.20 -3.29
CA LEU A 138 19.43 -5.89 -2.97
C LEU A 138 19.23 -7.41 -3.03
N PRO A 139 20.19 -8.18 -3.58
CA PRO A 139 20.09 -9.63 -3.64
C PRO A 139 19.91 -10.29 -2.27
N THR A 140 20.36 -9.63 -1.20
CA THR A 140 20.21 -10.08 0.19
C THR A 140 18.82 -9.86 0.76
N ASN A 141 18.02 -8.96 0.16
CA ASN A 141 16.61 -8.75 0.49
C ASN A 141 15.73 -9.71 -0.35
N TYR A 142 16.13 -10.98 -0.42
CA TYR A 142 15.52 -11.97 -1.29
C TYR A 142 14.11 -12.34 -0.79
N TRP A 143 13.11 -12.19 -1.66
CA TRP A 143 11.70 -12.40 -1.36
C TRP A 143 11.20 -13.83 -1.70
N GLY A 144 12.13 -14.75 -2.01
CA GLY A 144 11.90 -16.16 -2.34
C GLY A 144 12.98 -17.07 -1.76
N THR A 145 13.04 -18.36 -2.11
CA THR A 145 13.83 -19.39 -1.39
C THR A 145 15.26 -19.62 -1.92
N ASN A 146 16.25 -18.84 -1.47
CA ASN A 146 17.65 -19.27 -1.53
C ASN A 146 18.45 -18.71 -0.34
N GLU A 147 18.54 -19.51 0.72
CA GLU A 147 19.27 -19.21 1.97
C GLU A 147 20.79 -19.40 1.84
N SER A 148 21.32 -19.70 0.65
CA SER A 148 22.73 -20.04 0.48
C SER A 148 23.68 -18.84 0.65
N LEU A 149 23.16 -17.62 0.78
CA LEU A 149 23.93 -16.37 0.87
C LEU A 149 23.48 -15.51 2.07
N GLY A 150 23.80 -15.96 3.29
CA GLY A 150 23.59 -15.19 4.53
C GLY A 150 22.14 -15.17 5.01
N ASP A 151 21.89 -14.70 6.24
CA ASP A 151 20.56 -14.63 6.87
C ASP A 151 19.66 -13.60 6.14
N PRO A 152 18.79 -14.01 5.19
CA PRO A 152 18.01 -13.10 4.37
C PRO A 152 16.80 -12.57 5.14
N VAL A 153 16.38 -13.27 6.21
CA VAL A 153 15.17 -13.00 6.97
C VAL A 153 15.37 -11.78 7.86
N SER A 154 16.55 -11.63 8.47
CA SER A 154 16.88 -10.43 9.25
C SER A 154 17.00 -9.18 8.38
N ILE A 155 17.58 -9.28 7.17
CA ILE A 155 17.69 -8.16 6.24
C ILE A 155 16.32 -7.75 5.69
N ARG A 156 15.45 -8.70 5.34
CA ARG A 156 14.07 -8.42 4.94
C ARG A 156 13.29 -7.73 6.03
N THR A 157 13.36 -8.25 7.26
CA THR A 157 12.67 -7.66 8.42
C THR A 157 13.17 -6.24 8.69
N LEU A 158 14.48 -6.01 8.59
CA LEU A 158 15.07 -4.68 8.77
C LEU A 158 14.65 -3.72 7.65
N THR A 159 14.69 -4.16 6.39
CA THR A 159 14.29 -3.33 5.23
C THR A 159 12.81 -2.98 5.30
N LEU A 160 11.95 -3.95 5.63
CA LEU A 160 10.52 -3.71 5.86
C LEU A 160 10.26 -2.81 7.08
N GLY A 161 11.05 -2.96 8.15
CA GLY A 161 10.98 -2.09 9.32
C GLY A 161 11.34 -0.64 8.98
N LEU A 162 12.42 -0.42 8.23
CA LEU A 162 12.80 0.90 7.72
C LEU A 162 11.73 1.46 6.77
N PHE A 163 11.17 0.62 5.92
CA PHE A 163 10.08 1.00 5.03
C PHE A 163 8.82 1.40 5.80
N LEU A 164 8.43 0.65 6.84
CA LEU A 164 7.34 1.02 7.75
C LEU A 164 7.61 2.38 8.39
N VAL A 165 8.81 2.61 8.96
CA VAL A 165 9.14 3.88 9.60
C VAL A 165 9.01 5.04 8.61
N TYR A 166 9.50 4.85 7.38
CA TYR A 166 9.34 5.82 6.30
C TYR A 166 7.87 6.17 6.01
N ASN A 167 7.03 5.16 5.78
CA ASN A 167 5.60 5.33 5.50
C ASN A 167 4.87 5.95 6.70
N MET A 168 5.20 5.53 7.93
CA MET A 168 4.59 6.03 9.16
C MET A 168 4.79 7.53 9.32
N VAL A 169 6.00 8.05 9.09
CA VAL A 169 6.26 9.49 9.20
C VAL A 169 5.33 10.27 8.26
N ILE A 170 5.19 9.81 7.02
CA ILE A 170 4.36 10.45 6.01
C ILE A 170 2.88 10.37 6.42
N TYR A 171 2.37 9.19 6.74
CA TYR A 171 0.96 9.01 7.10
C TYR A 171 0.57 9.70 8.40
N ILE A 172 1.47 9.79 9.39
CA ILE A 172 1.24 10.58 10.61
C ILE A 172 1.11 12.07 10.27
N ILE A 173 2.01 12.61 9.43
CA ILE A 173 1.92 14.00 8.97
C ILE A 173 0.56 14.25 8.30
N LEU A 174 0.15 13.37 7.39
CA LEU A 174 -1.10 13.51 6.65
C LEU A 174 -2.34 13.37 7.54
N THR A 175 -2.32 12.42 8.46
CA THR A 175 -3.36 12.21 9.47
C THR A 175 -3.55 13.48 10.29
N ASN A 176 -2.45 14.09 10.76
CA ASN A 176 -2.47 15.31 11.54
C ASN A 176 -3.07 16.49 10.74
N TYR A 177 -2.65 16.66 9.48
CA TYR A 177 -3.22 17.69 8.61
C TYR A 177 -4.72 17.46 8.36
N ALA A 178 -5.12 16.25 8.04
CA ALA A 178 -6.52 15.91 7.78
C ALA A 178 -7.41 16.20 9.00
N PHE A 179 -7.01 15.75 10.20
CA PHE A 179 -7.80 16.03 11.41
C PHE A 179 -7.75 17.49 11.83
N ARG A 180 -6.64 18.21 11.59
CA ARG A 180 -6.57 19.65 11.82
C ARG A 180 -7.58 20.38 10.93
N GLU A 181 -7.62 20.11 9.63
CA GLU A 181 -8.58 20.75 8.74
C GLU A 181 -10.03 20.33 9.03
N ALA A 182 -10.25 19.10 9.48
CA ALA A 182 -11.58 18.69 9.94
C ALA A 182 -12.11 19.60 11.06
N LYS A 183 -11.25 19.99 12.01
CA LYS A 183 -11.64 20.89 13.12
C LYS A 183 -12.00 22.30 12.65
N HIS A 184 -11.36 22.79 11.59
CA HIS A 184 -11.58 24.13 11.04
C HIS A 184 -12.66 24.18 9.95
N ALA A 185 -13.16 23.03 9.49
CA ALA A 185 -14.20 22.99 8.48
C ALA A 185 -15.57 23.41 9.04
N ASP A 186 -16.16 24.46 8.46
CA ASP A 186 -17.49 24.97 8.84
C ASP A 186 -18.60 23.95 8.53
N LYS A 187 -18.55 23.35 7.33
CA LYS A 187 -19.56 22.39 6.87
C LYS A 187 -19.30 21.00 7.45
N LYS A 188 -20.33 20.41 8.08
CA LYS A 188 -20.32 19.05 8.64
C LYS A 188 -19.85 18.00 7.61
N VAL A 189 -20.31 18.11 6.37
CA VAL A 189 -19.91 17.22 5.26
C VAL A 189 -18.40 17.27 5.02
N THR A 190 -17.82 18.47 4.92
CA THR A 190 -16.37 18.67 4.71
C THR A 190 -15.57 18.13 5.89
N ARG A 191 -16.03 18.37 7.12
CA ARG A 191 -15.42 17.82 8.34
C ARG A 191 -15.36 16.30 8.32
N ARG A 192 -16.47 15.63 7.99
CA ARG A 192 -16.54 14.16 7.87
C ARG A 192 -15.65 13.64 6.75
N ALA A 193 -15.53 14.37 5.63
CA ALA A 193 -14.62 14.03 4.54
C ALA A 193 -13.16 13.98 5.00
N PHE A 194 -12.70 15.03 5.70
CA PHE A 194 -11.36 15.09 6.24
C PHE A 194 -11.11 14.05 7.33
N GLN A 195 -12.10 13.78 8.18
CA GLN A 195 -12.01 12.67 9.15
C GLN A 195 -11.86 11.32 8.45
N ALA A 196 -12.61 11.05 7.39
CA ALA A 196 -12.48 9.81 6.62
C ALA A 196 -11.08 9.67 6.02
N ILE A 197 -10.51 10.75 5.46
CA ILE A 197 -9.12 10.76 4.97
C ILE A 197 -8.16 10.43 6.12
N GLY A 198 -8.27 11.12 7.27
CA GLY A 198 -7.40 10.90 8.42
C GLY A 198 -7.46 9.47 8.95
N ILE A 199 -8.67 8.90 9.09
CA ILE A 199 -8.85 7.49 9.52
C ILE A 199 -8.27 6.54 8.45
N GLY A 200 -8.45 6.81 7.17
CA GLY A 200 -7.85 6.01 6.09
C GLY A 200 -6.31 5.98 6.17
N GLN A 201 -5.68 7.10 6.54
CA GLN A 201 -4.22 7.15 6.75
C GLN A 201 -3.77 6.37 8.00
N ILE A 202 -4.57 6.37 9.07
CA ILE A 202 -4.32 5.48 10.24
C ILE A 202 -4.38 4.02 9.80
N LEU A 203 -5.37 3.64 8.99
CA LEU A 203 -5.45 2.27 8.46
C LEU A 203 -4.26 1.94 7.58
N ASN A 204 -3.76 2.87 6.75
CA ASN A 204 -2.53 2.65 5.99
C ASN A 204 -1.32 2.35 6.90
N ILE A 205 -1.20 3.02 8.05
CA ILE A 205 -0.16 2.68 9.05
C ILE A 205 -0.35 1.24 9.54
N LEU A 206 -1.58 0.84 9.86
CA LEU A 206 -1.89 -0.51 10.32
C LEU A 206 -1.54 -1.57 9.27
N ILE A 207 -1.72 -1.31 7.97
CA ILE A 207 -1.32 -2.22 6.88
C ILE A 207 0.16 -2.59 7.02
N PHE A 208 1.04 -1.59 7.13
CA PHE A 208 2.48 -1.84 7.23
C PHE A 208 2.88 -2.46 8.58
N ILE A 209 2.17 -2.13 9.67
CA ILE A 209 2.36 -2.82 10.96
C ILE A 209 2.04 -4.30 10.82
N MET A 210 0.94 -4.65 10.13
CA MET A 210 0.59 -6.05 9.89
C MET A 210 1.63 -6.76 9.00
N PHE A 211 2.11 -6.13 7.92
CA PHE A 211 3.18 -6.72 7.11
C PHE A 211 4.49 -6.90 7.87
N LEU A 212 4.85 -5.96 8.75
CA LEU A 212 6.00 -6.13 9.63
C LEU A 212 5.76 -7.26 10.64
N GLY A 213 4.56 -7.38 11.19
CA GLY A 213 4.16 -8.49 12.07
C GLY A 213 4.34 -9.85 11.40
N ASP A 214 3.95 -9.97 10.13
CA ASP A 214 4.18 -11.18 9.33
C ASP A 214 5.68 -11.49 9.15
N ALA A 215 6.49 -10.46 8.87
CA ALA A 215 7.93 -10.61 8.74
C ALA A 215 8.61 -11.00 10.07
N ILE A 216 8.19 -10.42 11.19
CA ILE A 216 8.67 -10.79 12.53
C ILE A 216 8.28 -12.23 12.85
N LEU A 217 7.06 -12.66 12.51
CA LEU A 217 6.65 -14.04 12.71
C LEU A 217 7.52 -15.01 11.91
N LEU A 218 7.84 -14.68 10.65
CA LEU A 218 8.75 -15.46 9.81
C LEU A 218 10.18 -15.51 10.41
N LEU A 219 10.63 -14.43 11.06
CA LEU A 219 11.92 -14.38 11.75
C LEU A 219 11.95 -15.29 12.99
N LEU A 220 10.86 -15.31 13.77
CA LEU A 220 10.75 -16.09 15.00
C LEU A 220 10.47 -17.57 14.73
N ASP A 221 9.70 -17.86 13.68
CA ASP A 221 9.38 -19.20 13.21
C ASP A 221 9.68 -19.31 11.71
N PRO A 222 10.93 -19.70 11.35
CA PRO A 222 11.32 -19.89 9.95
C PRO A 222 10.56 -21.01 9.24
N SER A 223 9.81 -21.85 9.96
CA SER A 223 8.93 -22.88 9.38
C SER A 223 7.55 -22.34 9.01
N SER A 224 7.24 -21.10 9.36
CA SER A 224 6.04 -20.40 8.92
C SER A 224 6.05 -20.22 7.39
N PRO A 225 4.92 -20.46 6.69
CA PRO A 225 4.83 -20.38 5.23
C PRO A 225 4.91 -18.95 4.66
N GLY A 226 5.07 -17.93 5.50
CA GLY A 226 4.66 -16.56 5.15
C GLY A 226 3.13 -16.52 4.93
N TYR A 227 2.51 -15.35 4.90
CA TYR A 227 1.04 -15.24 4.79
C TYR A 227 0.26 -15.72 6.02
N SER A 228 0.71 -15.27 7.19
CA SER A 228 -0.03 -15.45 8.43
C SER A 228 -1.33 -14.65 8.45
N ILE A 229 -2.07 -14.75 9.56
CA ILE A 229 -3.27 -13.96 9.82
C ILE A 229 -3.06 -12.45 9.64
N PHE A 230 -1.83 -11.96 9.86
CA PHE A 230 -1.49 -10.56 9.68
C PHE A 230 -1.70 -10.08 8.23
N VAL A 231 -1.39 -10.90 7.23
CA VAL A 231 -1.58 -10.50 5.82
C VAL A 231 -3.06 -10.29 5.49
N TYR A 232 -3.96 -11.11 6.05
CA TYR A 232 -5.40 -10.92 5.87
C TYR A 232 -5.90 -9.64 6.53
N PHE A 233 -5.38 -9.29 7.71
CA PHE A 233 -5.70 -8.01 8.36
C PHE A 233 -5.14 -6.84 7.56
N ALA A 234 -3.93 -6.94 7.01
CA ALA A 234 -3.34 -5.92 6.15
C ALA A 234 -4.27 -5.60 4.96
N TRP A 235 -4.72 -6.63 4.24
CA TRP A 235 -5.62 -6.45 3.10
C TRP A 235 -7.02 -5.97 3.49
N THR A 236 -7.53 -6.40 4.66
CA THR A 236 -8.78 -5.88 5.20
C THR A 236 -8.68 -4.39 5.49
N PHE A 237 -7.58 -3.95 6.13
CA PHE A 237 -7.32 -2.53 6.36
C PHE A 237 -7.15 -1.76 5.04
N ALA A 238 -6.50 -2.33 4.02
CA ALA A 238 -6.36 -1.72 2.70
C ALA A 238 -7.72 -1.46 2.03
N LEU A 239 -8.65 -2.41 2.09
CA LEU A 239 -9.99 -2.25 1.56
C LEU A 239 -10.78 -1.15 2.30
N VAL A 240 -10.76 -1.18 3.63
CA VAL A 240 -11.46 -0.18 4.45
C VAL A 240 -10.84 1.21 4.24
N ALA A 241 -9.51 1.33 4.16
CA ALA A 241 -8.81 2.57 3.85
C ALA A 241 -9.22 3.11 2.48
N THR A 242 -9.25 2.25 1.47
CA THR A 242 -9.68 2.60 0.11
C THR A 242 -11.12 3.12 0.08
N PHE A 243 -12.02 2.46 0.81
CA PHE A 243 -13.40 2.92 0.95
C PHE A 243 -13.49 4.29 1.64
N LEU A 244 -12.73 4.51 2.70
CA LEU A 244 -12.66 5.81 3.37
C LEU A 244 -12.09 6.91 2.47
N PHE A 245 -11.08 6.60 1.65
CA PHE A 245 -10.56 7.53 0.64
C PHE A 245 -11.59 7.84 -0.44
N TYR A 246 -12.41 6.88 -0.84
CA TYR A 246 -13.57 7.15 -1.70
C TYR A 246 -14.54 8.15 -1.05
N LEU A 247 -14.92 7.96 0.21
CA LEU A 247 -15.80 8.90 0.91
C LEU A 247 -15.15 10.29 1.05
N GLY A 248 -13.87 10.34 1.41
CA GLY A 248 -13.13 11.55 1.68
C GLY A 248 -12.80 12.38 0.44
N TYR A 249 -12.27 11.76 -0.61
CA TYR A 249 -11.80 12.48 -1.80
C TYR A 249 -12.90 12.68 -2.85
N ILE A 250 -13.80 11.70 -3.04
CA ILE A 250 -14.86 11.82 -4.06
C ILE A 250 -16.07 12.54 -3.50
N LEU A 251 -16.40 12.33 -2.23
CA LEU A 251 -17.59 12.86 -1.57
C LEU A 251 -18.86 12.52 -2.37
N PRO A 252 -19.25 11.23 -2.44
CA PRO A 252 -20.39 10.82 -3.24
C PRO A 252 -21.71 11.39 -2.69
N ASN A 253 -22.68 11.63 -3.57
CA ASN A 253 -23.92 12.32 -3.23
C ASN A 253 -24.74 11.61 -2.13
N TRP A 254 -24.72 10.27 -2.09
CA TRP A 254 -25.41 9.51 -1.06
C TRP A 254 -24.79 9.78 0.33
N PHE A 255 -23.47 9.89 0.43
CA PHE A 255 -22.77 10.16 1.69
C PHE A 255 -23.07 11.57 2.20
N LYS A 256 -23.09 12.57 1.30
CA LYS A 256 -23.51 13.94 1.62
C LYS A 256 -24.92 13.98 2.19
N LYS A 257 -25.87 13.33 1.51
CA LYS A 257 -27.28 13.27 1.93
C LYS A 257 -27.47 12.62 3.30
N ILE A 258 -26.68 11.60 3.64
CA ILE A 258 -26.74 10.97 4.97
C ILE A 258 -26.30 11.98 6.05
N ILE A 259 -25.17 12.66 5.83
CA ILE A 259 -24.62 13.62 6.81
C ILE A 259 -25.51 14.85 6.98
N GLU A 260 -26.13 15.34 5.92
CA GLU A 260 -27.01 16.52 5.93
C GLU A 260 -28.39 16.25 6.55
N LYS A 261 -28.81 14.98 6.64
CA LYS A 261 -30.07 14.58 7.29
C LYS A 261 -29.96 14.41 8.81
N GLU A 262 -28.74 14.28 9.32
CA GLU A 262 -28.41 14.26 10.75
C GLU A 262 -28.10 15.65 11.29
#